data_AF-A0A7X8FGJ2-F1
#
_entry.id   AF-A0A7X8FGJ2-F1
#
_cell.length_a   1.000
_cell.length_b   1.000
_cell.length_c   1.000
_cell.angle_alpha   90.00
_cell.angle_beta   90.00
_cell.angle_gamma   90.00
#
_symmetry.space_group_name_H-M   'P 1'
#
loop_
_entity.id
_entity.type
_entity.pdbx_description
1 polymer ?
#
loop_
_entity_poly.entity_id
_entity_poly.type
_entity_poly.pdbx_seq_one_letter_code
_entity_poly.pdbx_strand_id
1 'polypeptide(L)'
;IGISRTIGGMPDIGAYEIAPVMSGGSDILGRLDGSGEFTPISGTPILKDLSDPWDIRIAAGSNASRVVRLEITKNKYLDDKDSFYANVVGLDASGNSLPGAKHIRVTFYKVGSNKDNYIYQSKTASKGKYILFSSNDALQGTNQFAHVIYMVSNKLHYEVPGDQF
;
A
#
# COMPACT_ATOMS: atom_id res chain seq x y z
N ILE A 1 -18.78 -14.31 -29.12
CA ILE A 1 -19.40 -13.10 -29.72
C ILE A 1 -19.88 -12.24 -28.57
N GLY A 2 -19.04 -11.30 -28.11
CA GLY A 2 -19.35 -10.43 -26.98
C GLY A 2 -20.07 -9.19 -27.48
N ILE A 3 -21.31 -8.99 -27.03
CA ILE A 3 -22.12 -7.83 -27.41
C ILE A 3 -21.67 -6.67 -26.51
N SER A 4 -20.87 -5.76 -27.07
CA SER A 4 -20.62 -4.45 -26.48
C SER A 4 -21.87 -3.59 -26.66
N ARG A 5 -22.51 -3.20 -25.56
CA ARG A 5 -23.54 -2.15 -25.56
C ARG A 5 -22.93 -0.88 -24.97
N THR A 6 -22.59 0.03 -25.85
CA THR A 6 -22.27 1.42 -25.51
C THR A 6 -23.58 2.17 -25.31
N ILE A 7 -23.89 2.56 -24.08
CA ILE A 7 -24.85 3.62 -23.77
C ILE A 7 -24.09 4.62 -22.90
N GLY A 8 -24.12 5.90 -23.27
CA GLY A 8 -23.22 6.96 -22.80
C GLY A 8 -22.89 6.94 -21.30
N GLY A 9 -21.62 7.16 -21.01
CA GLY A 9 -21.00 6.94 -19.70
C GLY A 9 -19.75 6.10 -19.89
N MET A 10 -18.70 6.35 -19.11
CA MET A 10 -17.37 5.73 -19.26
C MET A 10 -17.45 4.19 -19.37
N PRO A 11 -16.50 3.54 -20.08
CA PRO A 11 -16.46 2.09 -20.19
C PRO A 11 -16.53 1.43 -18.80
N ASP A 12 -17.32 0.35 -18.70
CA ASP A 12 -17.37 -0.53 -17.54
C ASP A 12 -16.04 -1.30 -17.48
N ILE A 13 -15.00 -0.63 -16.99
CA ILE A 13 -13.67 -1.21 -16.80
C ILE A 13 -13.78 -2.16 -15.62
N GLY A 14 -14.08 -3.42 -15.94
CA GLY A 14 -13.88 -4.54 -15.02
C GLY A 14 -12.42 -4.57 -14.58
N ALA A 15 -12.22 -4.79 -13.29
CA ALA A 15 -11.00 -4.54 -12.51
C ALA A 15 -10.85 -3.06 -12.11
N TYR A 16 -11.03 -2.83 -10.81
CA TYR A 16 -10.82 -1.55 -10.15
C TYR A 16 -9.47 -0.98 -10.57
N GLU A 17 -9.48 0.10 -11.35
CA GLU A 17 -8.36 1.02 -11.32
C GLU A 17 -8.48 1.76 -9.98
N ILE A 18 -7.95 1.17 -8.90
CA ILE A 18 -7.40 2.03 -7.85
C ILE A 18 -6.32 2.78 -8.59
N ALA A 19 -6.58 3.97 -9.12
CA ALA A 19 -5.58 4.74 -9.83
C ALA A 19 -4.46 5.06 -8.82
N PRO A 20 -3.33 4.33 -8.79
CA PRO A 20 -2.31 4.52 -7.79
C PRO A 20 -1.21 5.30 -8.49
N VAL A 21 -1.54 6.50 -8.93
CA VAL A 21 -0.50 7.50 -9.11
C VAL A 21 -0.70 8.41 -7.93
N MET A 22 0.15 8.24 -6.91
CA MET A 22 0.38 9.31 -5.95
C MET A 22 0.88 10.52 -6.75
N SER A 23 -0.04 11.27 -7.34
CA SER A 23 0.23 12.59 -7.90
C SER A 23 0.26 13.57 -6.73
N GLY A 24 1.30 13.42 -5.91
CA GLY A 24 1.71 14.36 -4.87
C GLY A 24 0.91 14.31 -3.57
N GLY A 25 1.60 14.02 -2.46
CA GLY A 25 1.25 14.56 -1.14
C GLY A 25 0.84 13.53 -0.07
N SER A 26 1.76 13.30 0.86
CA SER A 26 1.63 13.04 2.32
C SER A 26 0.54 12.15 2.96
N ASP A 27 -0.64 11.94 2.39
CA ASP A 27 -1.79 11.51 3.20
C ASP A 27 -1.98 9.99 3.24
N ILE A 28 -1.40 9.29 2.27
CA ILE A 28 -1.42 7.83 2.20
C ILE A 28 -0.35 7.21 3.11
N LEU A 29 0.74 7.93 3.41
CA LEU A 29 1.82 7.43 4.26
C LEU A 29 1.78 8.11 5.63
N GLY A 30 1.72 7.30 6.68
CA GLY A 30 1.70 7.79 8.05
C GLY A 30 2.47 6.91 9.01
N ARG A 31 2.26 7.16 10.29
CA ARG A 31 2.67 6.32 11.41
C ARG A 31 1.51 6.20 12.38
N LEU A 32 1.55 5.18 13.23
CA LEU A 32 0.68 5.16 14.40
C LEU A 32 1.37 5.92 15.53
N ASP A 33 0.65 6.82 16.19
CA ASP A 33 1.11 7.46 17.41
C ASP A 33 1.03 6.52 18.62
N GLY A 34 1.38 7.02 19.81
CA GLY A 34 1.34 6.23 21.05
C GLY A 34 -0.06 5.74 21.45
N SER A 35 -1.12 6.31 20.89
CA SER A 35 -2.51 5.90 21.08
C SER A 35 -3.01 4.93 20.00
N GLY A 36 -2.22 4.70 18.95
CA GLY A 36 -2.59 3.87 17.81
C GLY A 36 -3.31 4.63 16.69
N GLU A 37 -3.37 5.97 16.78
CA GLU A 37 -3.97 6.83 15.77
C GLU A 37 -3.00 7.13 14.64
N PHE A 38 -3.52 7.29 13.42
CA PHE A 38 -2.69 7.55 12.25
C PHE A 38 -2.34 9.03 12.13
N THR A 39 -1.05 9.29 12.05
CA THR A 39 -0.49 10.61 11.78
C THR A 39 0.17 10.60 10.40
N PRO A 40 -0.36 11.34 9.42
CA PRO A 40 0.26 11.49 8.10
C PRO A 40 1.68 12.06 8.24
N ILE A 41 2.60 11.61 7.39
CA ILE A 41 3.96 12.15 7.37
C ILE A 41 4.46 12.34 5.95
N SER A 42 5.11 13.48 5.71
CA SER A 42 5.81 13.75 4.47
C SER A 42 7.18 13.06 4.49
N GLY A 43 7.34 12.06 3.63
CA GLY A 43 8.64 11.47 3.33
C GLY A 43 8.78 10.00 3.70
N THR A 44 9.61 9.34 2.90
CA THR A 44 9.77 7.89 2.87
C THR A 44 11.26 7.59 2.98
N PRO A 45 11.80 7.34 4.19
CA PRO A 45 13.20 7.05 4.39
C PRO A 45 13.50 5.72 3.72
N ILE A 46 14.27 5.78 2.65
CA ILE A 46 14.79 4.60 1.96
C ILE A 46 16.04 4.16 2.71
N LEU A 47 15.96 3.00 3.34
CA LEU A 47 17.03 2.44 4.17
C LEU A 47 18.07 1.74 3.31
N LYS A 48 19.32 2.20 3.44
CA LYS A 48 20.48 1.62 2.75
C LYS A 48 21.16 0.51 3.54
N ASP A 49 21.15 0.65 4.87
CA ASP A 49 21.94 -0.20 5.79
C ASP A 49 21.09 -1.26 6.50
N LEU A 50 19.96 -1.68 5.91
CA LEU A 50 19.34 -2.92 6.34
C LEU A 50 20.22 -4.06 5.80
N SER A 51 20.68 -4.95 6.67
CA SER A 51 21.55 -6.06 6.27
C SER A 51 21.06 -7.42 6.78
N ASP A 52 20.32 -7.44 7.89
CA ASP A 52 19.83 -8.67 8.50
C ASP A 52 18.41 -8.54 9.10
N PRO A 53 17.79 -9.66 9.56
CA PRO A 53 16.47 -9.62 10.18
C PRO A 53 16.37 -8.81 11.49
N TRP A 54 17.47 -8.64 12.22
CA TRP A 54 17.53 -7.85 13.44
C TRP A 54 17.44 -6.35 13.14
N ASP A 55 18.13 -5.88 12.08
CA ASP A 55 18.01 -4.51 11.59
C ASP A 55 16.56 -4.18 11.20
N ILE A 56 15.87 -5.13 10.56
CA ILE A 56 14.46 -4.96 10.17
C ILE A 56 13.57 -4.79 11.41
N ARG A 57 13.82 -5.56 12.47
CA ARG A 57 13.07 -5.42 13.73
C ARG A 57 13.27 -4.02 14.33
N ILE A 58 14.51 -3.55 14.38
CA ILE A 58 14.83 -2.21 14.90
C ILE A 58 14.16 -1.13 14.04
N ALA A 59 14.30 -1.23 12.71
CA ALA A 59 13.74 -0.27 11.78
C ALA A 59 12.19 -0.24 11.81
N ALA A 60 11.55 -1.40 11.99
CA ALA A 60 10.09 -1.48 12.12
C ALA A 60 9.58 -0.73 13.36
N GLY A 61 10.36 -0.69 14.45
CA GLY A 61 10.04 0.07 15.66
C GLY A 61 10.48 1.53 15.65
N SER A 62 11.18 2.00 14.60
CA SER A 62 11.79 3.32 14.57
C SER A 62 10.98 4.35 13.76
N ASN A 63 11.56 5.53 13.54
CA ASN A 63 10.98 6.56 12.68
C ASN A 63 11.04 6.21 11.19
N ALA A 64 11.65 5.08 10.82
CA ALA A 64 11.71 4.61 9.44
C ALA A 64 10.44 3.88 8.99
N SER A 65 9.69 3.29 9.92
CA SER A 65 8.49 2.53 9.59
C SER A 65 7.34 3.41 9.11
N ARG A 66 6.53 2.85 8.21
CA ARG A 66 5.37 3.52 7.62
C ARG A 66 4.13 2.65 7.76
N VAL A 67 2.99 3.31 7.81
CA VAL A 67 1.66 2.72 7.62
C VAL A 67 1.09 3.32 6.36
N VAL A 68 0.52 2.48 5.50
CA VAL A 68 -0.20 2.95 4.31
C VAL A 68 -1.69 3.01 4.66
N ARG A 69 -2.33 4.15 4.43
CA ARG A 69 -3.76 4.36 4.53
C ARG A 69 -4.34 4.58 3.14
N LEU A 70 -5.34 3.78 2.79
CA LEU A 70 -6.04 3.85 1.51
C LEU A 70 -7.49 4.23 1.75
N GLU A 71 -8.00 5.15 0.94
CA GLU A 71 -9.42 5.46 0.86
C GLU A 71 -9.98 4.85 -0.42
N ILE A 72 -11.05 4.05 -0.28
CA ILE A 72 -11.69 3.34 -1.39
C ILE A 72 -13.14 3.80 -1.48
N THR A 73 -13.51 4.41 -2.60
CA THR A 73 -14.86 4.92 -2.83
C THR A 73 -15.87 3.80 -2.93
N LYS A 74 -16.91 3.86 -2.08
CA LYS A 74 -18.02 2.92 -2.03
C LYS A 74 -18.73 2.88 -3.38
N ASN A 75 -18.99 1.69 -3.89
CA ASN A 75 -19.79 1.49 -5.09
C ASN A 75 -20.53 0.14 -5.04
N LYS A 76 -21.46 -0.08 -5.97
CA LYS A 76 -22.30 -1.28 -6.02
C LYS A 76 -21.54 -2.61 -6.24
N TYR A 77 -20.27 -2.53 -6.60
CA TYR A 77 -19.40 -3.68 -6.82
C TYR A 77 -18.42 -3.91 -5.67
N LEU A 78 -18.45 -3.11 -4.59
CA LEU A 78 -17.59 -3.33 -3.44
C LEU A 78 -18.38 -4.01 -2.32
N ASP A 79 -17.96 -5.21 -1.94
CA ASP A 79 -18.38 -5.81 -0.69
C ASP A 79 -17.82 -5.03 0.50
N ASP A 80 -18.61 -4.98 1.58
CA ASP A 80 -18.14 -4.44 2.86
C ASP A 80 -17.23 -5.45 3.59
N LYS A 81 -16.01 -5.61 3.09
CA LYS A 81 -15.00 -6.52 3.65
C LYS A 81 -14.16 -5.83 4.71
N ASP A 82 -13.92 -6.54 5.83
CA ASP A 82 -13.05 -6.08 6.92
C ASP A 82 -11.57 -5.97 6.54
N SER A 83 -11.17 -6.63 5.44
CA SER A 83 -9.82 -6.55 4.92
C SER A 83 -9.75 -7.00 3.46
N PHE A 84 -8.73 -6.52 2.76
CA PHE A 84 -8.32 -7.03 1.45
C PHE A 84 -6.79 -7.09 1.39
N TYR A 85 -6.23 -7.65 0.33
CA TYR A 85 -4.79 -7.52 0.06
C TYR A 85 -4.51 -6.81 -1.25
N ALA A 86 -3.43 -6.03 -1.26
CA ALA A 86 -2.86 -5.44 -2.47
C ALA A 86 -1.44 -5.97 -2.68
N ASN A 87 -1.06 -6.13 -3.94
CA ASN A 87 0.32 -6.32 -4.36
C ASN A 87 0.97 -4.94 -4.49
N VAL A 88 2.04 -4.70 -3.73
CA VAL A 88 2.75 -3.43 -3.69
C VAL A 88 4.16 -3.59 -4.26
N VAL A 89 4.55 -2.70 -5.16
CA VAL A 89 5.88 -2.71 -5.79
C VAL A 89 6.43 -1.29 -5.91
N GLY A 90 7.74 -1.13 -5.70
CA GLY A 90 8.43 0.15 -5.89
C GLY A 90 8.70 0.44 -7.36
N LEU A 91 8.61 1.73 -7.72
CA LEU A 91 8.86 2.21 -9.08
C LEU A 91 10.08 3.15 -9.10
N ASP A 92 10.66 3.32 -10.28
CA ASP A 92 11.65 4.35 -10.55
C ASP A 92 11.01 5.75 -10.60
N ALA A 93 11.82 6.80 -10.75
CA ALA A 93 11.34 8.18 -10.82
C ALA A 93 10.45 8.46 -12.05
N SER A 94 10.53 7.65 -13.10
CA SER A 94 9.71 7.72 -14.30
C SER A 94 8.39 6.96 -14.17
N GLY A 95 8.24 6.12 -13.14
CA GLY A 95 7.06 5.26 -12.92
C GLY A 95 7.20 3.85 -13.50
N ASN A 96 8.40 3.42 -13.90
CA ASN A 96 8.63 2.05 -14.37
C ASN A 96 9.00 1.13 -13.20
N SER A 97 8.73 -0.17 -13.37
CA SER A 97 9.18 -1.19 -12.44
C SER A 97 10.71 -1.25 -12.36
N LEU A 98 11.24 -1.40 -11.15
CA LEU A 98 12.68 -1.57 -10.94
C LEU A 98 13.11 -3.00 -11.30
N PRO A 99 14.29 -3.20 -11.90
CA PRO A 99 14.86 -4.53 -12.08
C PRO A 99 14.94 -5.26 -10.74
N GLY A 100 14.48 -6.52 -10.68
CA GLY A 100 14.49 -7.33 -9.44
C GLY A 100 13.36 -7.02 -8.45
N ALA A 101 12.57 -5.97 -8.66
CA ALA A 101 11.45 -5.66 -7.78
C ALA A 101 10.36 -6.73 -7.87
N LYS A 102 9.96 -7.24 -6.70
CA LYS A 102 8.87 -8.21 -6.55
C LYS A 102 7.56 -7.52 -6.15
N HIS A 103 6.44 -8.18 -6.38
CA HIS A 103 5.16 -7.74 -5.84
C HIS A 103 5.05 -8.22 -4.38
N ILE A 104 4.90 -7.30 -3.43
CA ILE A 104 4.73 -7.63 -2.01
C ILE A 104 3.25 -7.58 -1.66
N ARG A 105 2.71 -8.74 -1.29
CA ARG A 105 1.33 -8.84 -0.82
C ARG A 105 1.21 -8.20 0.57
N VAL A 106 0.54 -7.06 0.62
CA VAL A 106 0.23 -6.30 1.84
C VAL A 106 -1.26 -6.45 2.13
N THR A 107 -1.59 -6.87 3.36
CA THR A 107 -2.98 -6.91 3.81
C THR A 107 -3.36 -5.56 4.39
N PHE A 108 -4.51 -5.05 3.96
CA PHE A 108 -5.10 -3.82 4.40
C PHE A 108 -6.36 -4.12 5.21
N TYR A 109 -6.47 -3.50 6.39
CA TYR A 109 -7.57 -3.71 7.32
C TYR A 109 -8.46 -2.49 7.37
N LYS A 110 -9.77 -2.69 7.31
CA LYS A 110 -10.75 -1.62 7.46
C LYS A 110 -10.61 -1.02 8.86
N VAL A 111 -10.49 0.30 8.93
CA VAL A 111 -10.37 1.06 10.18
C VAL A 111 -11.49 2.09 10.35
N GLY A 112 -12.29 2.27 9.31
CA GLY A 112 -13.41 3.19 9.36
C GLY A 112 -14.12 3.27 8.02
N SER A 113 -15.12 4.13 7.98
CA SER A 113 -15.81 4.52 6.76
C SER A 113 -16.42 5.89 6.98
N ASN A 114 -16.49 6.69 5.92
CA ASN A 114 -17.29 7.91 5.90
C ASN A 114 -18.48 7.72 4.93
N LYS A 115 -19.15 8.81 4.53
CA LYS A 115 -20.29 8.73 3.62
C LYS A 115 -19.94 8.05 2.29
N ASP A 116 -18.79 8.39 1.73
CA ASP A 116 -18.43 8.06 0.35
C ASP A 116 -17.32 7.00 0.24
N ASN A 117 -16.51 6.80 1.29
CA ASN A 117 -15.32 5.97 1.27
C ASN A 117 -15.30 4.94 2.41
N TYR A 118 -14.69 3.78 2.14
CA TYR A 118 -14.11 2.89 3.13
C TYR A 118 -12.64 3.27 3.37
N ILE A 119 -12.20 3.22 4.62
CA ILE A 119 -10.83 3.59 5.02
C ILE A 119 -10.10 2.33 5.48
N TYR A 120 -8.97 2.03 4.83
CA TYR A 120 -8.17 0.85 5.11
C TYR A 120 -6.72 1.20 5.46
N GLN A 121 -6.06 0.38 6.29
CA GLN A 121 -4.67 0.57 6.69
C GLN A 121 -3.85 -0.73 6.67
N SER A 122 -2.58 -0.65 6.29
CA SER A 122 -1.65 -1.79 6.31
C SER A 122 -1.34 -2.30 7.73
N LYS A 123 -1.52 -1.43 8.73
CA LYS A 123 -1.33 -1.72 10.15
C LYS A 123 -2.33 -0.94 11.01
N THR A 124 -2.85 -1.61 12.03
CA THR A 124 -3.63 -1.02 13.13
C THR A 124 -2.88 -1.16 14.46
N ALA A 125 -3.46 -0.66 15.55
CA ALA A 125 -2.93 -0.85 16.89
C ALA A 125 -2.73 -2.34 17.26
N SER A 126 -3.57 -3.23 16.74
CA SER A 126 -3.60 -4.64 17.14
C SER A 126 -3.13 -5.65 16.08
N LYS A 127 -3.13 -5.29 14.79
CA LYS A 127 -2.80 -6.22 13.69
C LYS A 127 -2.12 -5.55 12.51
N GLY A 128 -1.59 -6.37 11.61
CA GLY A 128 -0.85 -5.91 10.43
C GLY A 128 0.60 -5.56 10.72
N LYS A 129 1.30 -5.20 9.66
CA LYS A 129 2.76 -5.05 9.65
C LYS A 129 3.13 -3.65 9.18
N TYR A 130 4.23 -3.14 9.70
CA TYR A 130 4.80 -1.90 9.18
C TYR A 130 5.30 -2.11 7.75
N ILE A 131 5.41 -1.01 7.02
CA ILE A 131 6.11 -0.98 5.75
C ILE A 131 7.46 -0.32 5.96
N LEU A 132 8.50 -0.99 5.48
CA LEU A 132 9.85 -0.48 5.39
C LEU A 132 10.23 -0.39 3.92
N PHE A 133 11.06 0.59 3.64
CA PHE A 133 11.49 0.92 2.31
C PHE A 133 12.99 0.79 2.25
N SER A 134 13.50 0.00 1.31
CA SER A 134 14.93 -0.28 1.19
C SER A 134 15.40 -0.10 -0.23
N SER A 135 16.65 0.35 -0.39
CA SER A 135 17.34 0.34 -1.68
C SER A 135 18.06 -0.99 -1.97
N ASN A 136 17.88 -2.01 -1.12
CA ASN A 136 18.45 -3.35 -1.28
C ASN A 136 17.34 -4.35 -1.65
N ASP A 137 17.36 -4.83 -2.89
CA ASP A 137 16.36 -5.75 -3.45
C ASP A 137 16.42 -7.15 -2.82
N ALA A 138 17.59 -7.58 -2.35
CA ALA A 138 17.77 -8.88 -1.69
C ALA A 138 16.96 -9.02 -0.39
N LEU A 139 16.63 -7.90 0.26
CA LEU A 139 15.86 -7.87 1.51
C LEU A 139 14.36 -7.74 1.29
N GLN A 140 13.95 -7.57 0.04
CA GLN A 140 12.56 -7.41 -0.30
C GLN A 140 11.76 -8.66 0.11
N GLY A 141 10.67 -8.46 0.84
CA GLY A 141 9.88 -9.57 1.34
C GLY A 141 8.94 -9.19 2.46
N THR A 142 8.37 -10.21 3.11
CA THR A 142 7.53 -10.06 4.29
C THR A 142 8.09 -10.92 5.40
N ASN A 143 8.36 -10.31 6.56
CA ASN A 143 8.74 -11.05 7.78
C ASN A 143 7.71 -10.81 8.89
N GLN A 144 8.01 -11.23 10.12
CA GLN A 144 7.08 -11.10 11.25
C GLN A 144 6.81 -9.64 11.68
N PHE A 145 7.69 -8.70 11.35
CA PHE A 145 7.61 -7.31 11.81
C PHE A 145 7.13 -6.34 10.72
N ALA A 146 7.59 -6.56 9.48
CA ALA A 146 7.40 -5.61 8.39
C ALA A 146 7.27 -6.28 7.02
N HIS A 147 6.65 -5.52 6.11
CA HIS A 147 6.81 -5.65 4.67
C HIS A 147 7.99 -4.78 4.25
N VAL A 148 9.00 -5.37 3.62
CA VAL A 148 10.15 -4.64 3.07
C VAL A 148 9.94 -4.51 1.57
N ILE A 149 9.82 -3.27 1.11
CA ILE A 149 9.59 -2.92 -0.29
C ILE A 149 10.88 -2.32 -0.85
N TYR A 150 11.36 -2.90 -1.96
CA TYR A 150 12.49 -2.37 -2.70
C TYR A 150 12.06 -1.13 -3.47
N MET A 151 12.74 -0.01 -3.25
CA MET A 151 12.49 1.23 -3.97
C MET A 151 13.74 2.12 -4.02
N VAL A 152 13.85 2.91 -5.09
CA VAL A 152 14.89 3.93 -5.25
C VAL A 152 14.31 5.33 -5.46
N SER A 153 12.98 5.46 -5.49
CA SER A 153 12.22 6.70 -5.62
C SER A 153 10.96 6.61 -4.76
N ASN A 154 10.30 7.74 -4.45
CA ASN A 154 9.06 7.76 -3.64
C ASN A 154 7.80 7.29 -4.39
N LYS A 155 7.94 6.56 -5.51
CA LYS A 155 6.82 6.05 -6.29
C LYS A 155 6.54 4.58 -5.94
N LEU A 156 5.27 4.28 -5.73
CA LEU A 156 4.75 2.94 -5.44
C LEU A 156 3.60 2.64 -6.39
N HIS A 157 3.50 1.39 -6.80
CA HIS A 157 2.33 0.85 -7.48
C HIS A 157 1.59 -0.10 -6.55
N TYR A 158 0.26 -0.04 -6.58
CA TYR A 158 -0.64 -0.90 -5.81
C TYR A 158 -1.58 -1.59 -6.78
N GLU A 159 -1.64 -2.90 -6.71
CA GLU A 159 -2.53 -3.72 -7.53
C GLU A 159 -3.42 -4.54 -6.59
N VAL A 160 -4.74 -4.35 -6.67
CA VAL A 160 -5.70 -5.13 -5.87
C VAL A 160 -6.39 -6.14 -6.77
N PRO A 161 -6.31 -7.46 -6.47
CA PRO A 161 -6.96 -8.46 -7.29
C PRO A 161 -8.48 -8.29 -7.27
N GLY A 162 -9.11 -8.51 -8.43
CA GLY A 162 -10.55 -8.31 -8.60
C GLY A 162 -11.43 -9.23 -7.76
N ASP A 163 -10.90 -10.35 -7.26
CA ASP A 163 -11.62 -11.28 -6.37
C ASP A 163 -11.70 -10.79 -4.91
N GLN A 164 -11.03 -9.67 -4.59
CA GLN A 164 -10.98 -9.11 -3.24
C GLN A 164 -12.17 -8.24 -2.89
N PHE A 165 -13.04 -7.91 -3.83
CA PHE A 165 -14.18 -7.03 -3.61
C PHE A 165 -15.51 -7.66 -4.00
#